data_AF-A0A1G9TVJ0-F1
#
_entry.id   AF-A0A1G9TVJ0-F1
#
_cell.length_a   1.000
_cell.length_b   1.000
_cell.length_c   1.000
_cell.angle_alpha   90.00
_cell.angle_beta   90.00
_cell.angle_gamma   90.00
#
_symmetry.space_group_name_H-M   'P 1'
#
loop_
_entity.id
_entity.type
_entity.pdbx_description
1 polymer ?
#
loop_
_entity_poly.entity_id
_entity_poly.type
_entity_poly.pdbx_seq_one_letter_code
_entity_poly.pdbx_strand_id
1 'polypeptide(L)'
;MSIELKAKKSKNIKNISLSVLAISIIVISGWLFNIRPILTVIPGVPPMEFSTALSFFLSSLGVLAAQRKSTLFLILNRATISGVLIIALVTIGQYFFDFNFSIDTLFINNTYATAFPGKMSLAAAICFFLLGISIWGMYSKSEKINAIIELVFLAIILVNAAAVIIFILNIIGNDAGFLLLIPIHSSLILFWFSSILSHKNADKAFNDLLFSNYIGSKLMRTSGHFVFTLIMVQGLVLLYLINYDIVDVNAGIIVYSIVAIFLSMSNIFTVAIRLNNAEQEKVKYENALHASIQETKQYKEALDASSLVDITDANGTIISVNDKFCETSNYERNELIGKTHQIINSGHHSKEFFTDLWGQIKKGEIWA
;
A
#
# COMPACT_ATOMS: atom_id res chain seq x y z
N MET A 1 -13.68 29.86 -4.20
CA MET A 1 -13.09 28.68 -3.52
C MET A 1 -12.57 27.73 -4.59
N SER A 2 -11.31 27.89 -5.00
CA SER A 2 -10.66 27.07 -6.02
C SER A 2 -10.56 25.64 -5.51
N ILE A 3 -11.39 24.76 -6.06
CA ILE A 3 -11.30 23.33 -5.80
C ILE A 3 -10.05 22.84 -6.55
N GLU A 4 -8.86 22.99 -5.95
CA GLU A 4 -7.67 22.29 -6.39
C GLU A 4 -7.89 20.79 -6.17
N LEU A 5 -8.47 20.16 -7.19
CA LEU A 5 -8.65 18.72 -7.25
C LEU A 5 -7.29 18.08 -7.47
N LYS A 6 -6.79 17.35 -6.47
CA LYS A 6 -5.70 16.38 -6.63
C LYS A 6 -6.20 15.21 -7.48
N ALA A 7 -6.49 15.44 -8.75
CA ALA A 7 -6.61 14.39 -9.75
C ALA A 7 -5.21 13.80 -9.98
N LYS A 8 -4.79 12.88 -9.12
CA LYS A 8 -3.48 12.22 -9.19
C LYS A 8 -3.51 11.29 -10.40
N LYS A 9 -3.15 11.82 -11.58
CA LYS A 9 -3.06 11.03 -12.82
C LYS A 9 -2.19 9.81 -12.58
N SER A 10 -2.73 8.63 -12.86
CA SER A 10 -2.04 7.36 -12.67
C SER A 10 -2.32 6.45 -13.85
N LYS A 11 -1.26 6.00 -14.53
CA LYS A 11 -1.35 5.08 -15.66
C LYS A 11 -2.04 3.78 -15.26
N ASN A 12 -1.75 3.26 -14.07
CA ASN A 12 -2.33 2.00 -13.57
C ASN A 12 -3.84 2.15 -13.28
N ILE A 13 -4.27 3.26 -12.65
CA ILE A 13 -5.70 3.52 -12.42
C ILE A 13 -6.42 3.65 -13.77
N LYS A 14 -5.84 4.41 -14.72
CA LYS A 14 -6.43 4.57 -16.05
C LYS A 14 -6.61 3.21 -16.74
N ASN A 15 -5.58 2.37 -16.73
CA ASN A 15 -5.60 1.08 -17.40
C ASN A 15 -6.64 0.14 -16.78
N ILE A 16 -6.66 -0.02 -15.45
CA ILE A 16 -7.66 -0.89 -14.81
C ILE A 16 -9.08 -0.37 -15.05
N SER A 17 -9.32 0.94 -14.93
CA SER A 17 -10.63 1.50 -15.22
C SER A 17 -11.04 1.24 -16.67
N LEU A 18 -10.16 1.44 -17.65
CA LEU A 18 -10.47 1.12 -19.05
C LEU A 18 -10.81 -0.37 -19.25
N SER A 19 -10.08 -1.29 -18.60
CA SER A 19 -10.39 -2.72 -18.63
C SER A 19 -11.75 -3.03 -18.02
N VAL A 20 -12.05 -2.50 -16.83
CA VAL A 20 -13.36 -2.69 -16.16
C VAL A 20 -14.49 -2.09 -16.99
N LEU A 21 -14.27 -0.94 -17.63
CA LEU A 21 -15.24 -0.29 -18.51
C LEU A 21 -15.51 -1.13 -19.77
N ALA A 22 -14.47 -1.69 -20.38
CA ALA A 22 -14.62 -2.56 -21.55
C ALA A 22 -15.41 -3.83 -21.20
N ILE A 23 -15.07 -4.48 -20.08
CA ILE A 23 -15.78 -5.68 -19.60
C ILE A 23 -17.24 -5.35 -19.30
N SER A 24 -17.54 -4.23 -18.63
CA SER A 24 -18.92 -3.86 -18.32
C SER A 24 -19.75 -3.54 -19.56
N ILE A 25 -19.16 -2.88 -20.57
CA ILE A 25 -19.83 -2.63 -21.86
C ILE A 25 -20.15 -3.95 -22.57
N ILE A 26 -19.22 -4.92 -22.55
CA ILE A 26 -19.44 -6.25 -23.15
C ILE A 26 -20.61 -6.96 -22.47
N VAL A 27 -20.64 -6.99 -21.14
CA VAL A 27 -21.71 -7.64 -20.37
C VAL A 27 -23.06 -6.93 -20.55
N ILE A 28 -23.09 -5.59 -20.50
CA ILE A 28 -24.29 -4.78 -20.77
C ILE A 28 -24.83 -5.08 -22.17
N SER A 29 -23.95 -5.10 -23.18
CA SER A 29 -24.33 -5.44 -24.55
C SER A 29 -24.85 -6.87 -24.64
N GLY A 30 -24.22 -7.82 -23.94
CA GLY A 30 -24.68 -9.21 -23.84
C GLY A 30 -26.10 -9.33 -23.29
N TRP A 31 -26.48 -8.51 -22.31
CA TRP A 31 -27.85 -8.43 -21.82
C TRP A 31 -28.82 -7.76 -22.81
N LEU A 32 -28.43 -6.64 -23.42
CA LEU A 32 -29.27 -5.90 -24.37
C LEU A 32 -29.57 -6.69 -25.65
N PHE A 33 -28.58 -7.41 -26.17
CA PHE A 33 -28.71 -8.25 -27.38
C PHE A 33 -28.98 -9.72 -27.08
N ASN A 34 -29.08 -10.08 -25.79
CA ASN A 34 -29.46 -11.42 -25.35
C ASN A 34 -28.48 -12.53 -25.83
N ILE A 35 -27.18 -12.27 -25.70
CA ILE A 35 -26.09 -13.14 -26.18
C ILE A 35 -25.55 -14.01 -25.01
N ARG A 36 -26.05 -15.24 -24.88
CA ARG A 36 -25.72 -16.16 -23.76
C ARG A 36 -24.21 -16.46 -23.54
N PRO A 37 -23.39 -16.69 -24.57
CA PRO A 37 -21.96 -16.99 -24.38
C PRO A 37 -21.18 -15.86 -23.71
N ILE A 38 -21.64 -14.61 -23.85
CA ILE A 38 -20.99 -13.44 -23.24
C ILE A 38 -21.31 -13.35 -21.74
N LEU A 39 -22.49 -13.82 -21.34
CA LEU A 39 -22.98 -13.75 -19.96
C LEU A 39 -22.42 -14.87 -19.09
N THR A 40 -22.07 -16.01 -19.68
CA THR A 40 -21.60 -17.22 -18.98
C THR A 40 -20.14 -17.53 -19.35
N VAL A 41 -19.22 -16.74 -18.79
CA VAL A 41 -17.77 -16.88 -19.04
C VAL A 41 -17.24 -18.25 -18.59
N ILE A 42 -17.80 -18.81 -17.51
CA ILE A 42 -17.44 -20.11 -16.96
C ILE A 42 -18.69 -21.01 -16.94
N PRO A 43 -18.66 -22.19 -17.58
CA PRO A 43 -19.77 -23.14 -17.53
C PRO A 43 -20.14 -23.50 -16.09
N GLY A 44 -21.43 -23.45 -15.75
CA GLY A 44 -21.95 -23.78 -14.41
C GLY A 44 -21.91 -22.63 -13.40
N VAL A 45 -21.39 -21.45 -13.75
CA VAL A 45 -21.37 -20.26 -12.88
C VAL A 45 -22.52 -19.32 -13.25
N PRO A 46 -23.22 -18.70 -12.27
CA PRO A 46 -24.24 -17.71 -12.57
C PRO A 46 -23.67 -16.53 -13.37
N PRO A 47 -24.41 -15.99 -14.36
CA PRO A 47 -23.96 -14.86 -15.14
C PRO A 47 -23.81 -13.58 -14.30
N MET A 48 -23.04 -12.61 -14.80
CA MET A 48 -23.02 -11.28 -14.17
C MET A 48 -24.35 -10.57 -14.42
N GLU A 49 -25.07 -10.22 -13.35
CA GLU A 49 -26.31 -9.45 -13.45
C GLU A 49 -26.11 -8.06 -14.08
N PHE A 50 -27.13 -7.56 -14.78
CA PHE A 50 -27.06 -6.27 -15.46
C PHE A 50 -26.77 -5.11 -14.49
N SER A 51 -27.43 -5.05 -13.35
CA SER A 51 -27.21 -4.06 -12.28
C SER A 51 -25.77 -4.09 -11.73
N THR A 52 -25.12 -5.26 -11.71
CA THR A 52 -23.70 -5.41 -11.36
C THR A 52 -22.80 -4.81 -12.45
N ALA A 53 -23.08 -5.14 -13.72
CA ALA A 53 -22.34 -4.59 -14.85
C ALA A 53 -22.48 -3.07 -14.96
N LEU A 54 -23.69 -2.53 -14.74
CA LEU A 54 -23.97 -1.11 -14.71
C LEU A 54 -23.22 -0.40 -13.56
N SER A 55 -23.17 -1.02 -12.38
CA SER A 55 -22.39 -0.50 -11.25
C SER A 55 -20.89 -0.40 -11.60
N PHE A 56 -20.30 -1.44 -12.22
CA PHE A 56 -18.93 -1.39 -12.71
C PHE A 56 -18.70 -0.32 -13.77
N PHE A 57 -19.64 -0.18 -14.71
CA PHE A 57 -19.59 0.84 -15.75
C PHE A 57 -19.54 2.25 -15.14
N LEU A 58 -20.46 2.56 -14.23
CA LEU A 58 -20.54 3.85 -13.56
C LEU A 58 -19.33 4.11 -12.66
N SER A 59 -18.90 3.13 -11.85
CA SER A 59 -17.70 3.27 -11.01
C SER A 59 -16.45 3.55 -11.84
N SER A 60 -16.26 2.81 -12.94
CA SER A 60 -15.09 2.99 -13.80
C SER A 60 -15.12 4.33 -14.54
N LEU A 61 -16.27 4.72 -15.09
CA LEU A 61 -16.45 6.01 -15.75
C LEU A 61 -16.20 7.16 -14.78
N GLY A 62 -16.71 7.05 -13.55
CA GLY A 62 -16.46 8.02 -12.49
C GLY A 62 -14.98 8.18 -12.16
N VAL A 63 -14.26 7.07 -11.98
CA VAL A 63 -12.81 7.10 -11.71
C VAL A 63 -12.03 7.70 -12.88
N LEU A 64 -12.38 7.37 -14.13
CA LEU A 64 -11.75 7.97 -15.32
C LEU A 64 -12.01 9.47 -15.42
N ALA A 65 -13.24 9.90 -15.15
CA ALA A 65 -13.61 11.31 -15.17
C ALA A 65 -12.81 12.11 -14.14
N ALA A 66 -12.62 11.55 -12.94
CA ALA A 66 -11.83 12.20 -11.89
C ALA A 66 -10.33 12.36 -12.22
N GLN A 67 -9.81 11.73 -13.27
CA GLN A 67 -8.42 11.97 -13.73
C GLN A 67 -8.26 13.26 -14.55
N ARG A 68 -9.35 13.93 -14.91
CA ARG A 68 -9.37 15.18 -15.66
C ARG A 68 -9.64 16.35 -14.72
N LYS A 69 -8.95 17.48 -14.93
CA LYS A 69 -9.08 18.70 -14.09
C LYS A 69 -10.27 19.61 -14.47
N SER A 70 -11.17 19.16 -15.35
CA SER A 70 -12.28 20.00 -15.84
C SER A 70 -13.54 19.85 -14.99
N THR A 71 -14.28 20.94 -14.82
CA THR A 71 -15.54 21.01 -14.05
C THR A 71 -16.58 20.02 -14.57
N LEU A 72 -16.70 19.86 -15.89
CA LEU A 72 -17.60 18.90 -16.50
C LEU A 72 -17.28 17.46 -16.09
N PHE A 73 -16.00 17.11 -16.03
CA PHE A 73 -15.57 15.77 -15.61
C PHE A 73 -15.73 15.54 -14.11
N LEU A 74 -15.67 16.59 -13.29
CA LEU A 74 -16.03 16.49 -11.87
C LEU A 74 -17.52 16.25 -11.68
N ILE A 75 -18.37 16.95 -12.43
CA ILE A 75 -19.82 16.73 -12.39
C ILE A 75 -20.14 15.30 -12.84
N LEU A 76 -19.49 14.84 -13.91
CA LEU A 76 -19.63 13.46 -14.38
C LEU A 76 -19.20 12.43 -13.33
N ASN A 77 -18.05 12.66 -12.67
CA ASN A 77 -17.62 11.80 -11.56
C ASN A 77 -18.65 11.75 -10.44
N ARG A 78 -19.16 12.90 -9.98
CA ARG A 78 -20.17 12.93 -8.91
C ARG A 78 -21.46 12.24 -9.32
N ALA A 79 -21.97 12.52 -10.51
CA ALA A 79 -23.19 11.91 -11.02
C ALA A 79 -23.09 10.39 -11.13
N THR A 80 -21.98 9.88 -11.68
CA THR A 80 -21.77 8.44 -11.83
C THR A 80 -21.62 7.72 -10.49
N ILE A 81 -20.85 8.28 -9.54
CA ILE A 81 -20.68 7.69 -8.20
C ILE A 81 -21.98 7.76 -7.39
N SER A 82 -22.74 8.87 -7.47
CA SER A 82 -24.09 8.93 -6.88
C SER A 82 -25.02 7.89 -7.48
N GLY A 83 -24.93 7.63 -8.78
CA GLY A 83 -25.67 6.54 -9.45
C GLY A 83 -25.35 5.16 -8.87
N VAL A 84 -24.06 4.84 -8.66
CA VAL A 84 -23.64 3.58 -8.02
C VAL A 84 -24.22 3.45 -6.61
N LEU A 85 -24.15 4.53 -5.81
CA LEU A 85 -24.69 4.53 -4.44
C LEU A 85 -26.20 4.32 -4.42
N ILE A 86 -26.93 4.94 -5.34
CA ILE A 86 -28.38 4.77 -5.46
C ILE A 86 -28.72 3.33 -5.86
N ILE A 87 -28.06 2.76 -6.88
CA ILE A 87 -28.28 1.38 -7.30
C ILE A 87 -28.02 0.42 -6.12
N ALA A 88 -26.91 0.61 -5.41
CA ALA A 88 -26.55 -0.21 -4.27
C ALA A 88 -27.55 -0.07 -3.11
N LEU A 89 -27.95 1.15 -2.73
CA LEU A 89 -28.93 1.40 -1.67
C LEU A 89 -30.32 0.85 -2.01
N VAL A 90 -30.78 1.04 -3.25
CA VAL A 90 -32.05 0.48 -3.72
C VAL A 90 -31.99 -1.04 -3.65
N THR A 91 -30.91 -1.67 -4.12
CA THR A 91 -30.73 -3.12 -4.06
C THR A 91 -30.74 -3.63 -2.61
N ILE A 92 -29.99 -2.98 -1.71
CA ILE A 92 -29.99 -3.32 -0.28
C ILE A 92 -31.40 -3.19 0.30
N GLY A 93 -32.11 -2.10 0.00
CA GLY A 93 -33.49 -1.88 0.45
C GLY A 93 -34.46 -2.98 0.01
N GLN A 94 -34.29 -3.54 -1.19
CA GLN A 94 -35.13 -4.66 -1.66
C GLN A 94 -34.99 -5.92 -0.79
N TYR A 95 -33.81 -6.16 -0.21
CA TYR A 95 -33.59 -7.30 0.69
C TYR A 95 -34.22 -7.11 2.07
N PHE A 96 -34.42 -5.87 2.53
CA PHE A 96 -34.94 -5.59 3.88
C PHE A 96 -36.43 -5.24 3.92
N PHE A 97 -36.98 -4.73 2.82
CA PHE A 97 -38.36 -4.20 2.78
C PHE A 97 -39.27 -4.96 1.80
N ASP A 98 -38.82 -6.09 1.23
CA ASP A 98 -39.55 -6.93 0.28
C ASP A 98 -40.16 -6.19 -0.94
N PHE A 99 -39.66 -4.99 -1.26
CA PHE A 99 -40.08 -4.25 -2.43
C PHE A 99 -39.49 -4.88 -3.71
N ASN A 100 -40.33 -5.24 -4.68
CA ASN A 100 -39.91 -5.77 -5.99
C ASN A 100 -39.60 -4.66 -7.01
N PHE A 101 -38.64 -3.78 -6.69
CA PHE A 101 -38.20 -2.72 -7.60
C PHE A 101 -37.00 -3.16 -8.45
N SER A 102 -37.11 -4.23 -9.22
CA SER A 102 -35.97 -4.76 -9.98
C SER A 102 -35.54 -3.77 -11.08
N ILE A 103 -34.43 -3.05 -10.85
CA ILE A 103 -33.81 -2.14 -11.84
C ILE A 103 -33.57 -2.90 -13.16
N ASP A 104 -33.24 -4.17 -13.06
CA ASP A 104 -32.99 -5.05 -14.20
C ASP A 104 -34.26 -5.26 -15.07
N THR A 105 -35.46 -5.28 -14.48
CA THR A 105 -36.74 -5.38 -15.23
C THR A 105 -37.19 -4.09 -15.89
N LEU A 106 -36.65 -2.93 -15.50
CA LEU A 106 -36.95 -1.65 -16.14
C LEU A 106 -36.25 -1.50 -17.50
N PHE A 107 -35.12 -2.17 -17.68
CA PHE A 107 -34.28 -2.03 -18.88
C PHE A 107 -34.23 -3.29 -19.74
N ILE A 108 -34.44 -4.48 -19.18
CA ILE A 108 -34.33 -5.76 -19.89
C ILE A 108 -35.55 -6.63 -19.58
N ASN A 109 -36.19 -7.17 -20.64
CA ASN A 109 -37.21 -8.19 -20.48
C ASN A 109 -36.56 -9.51 -20.06
N ASN A 110 -36.69 -9.86 -18.78
CA ASN A 110 -36.14 -11.07 -18.16
C ASN A 110 -36.77 -12.35 -18.74
N THR A 111 -36.31 -12.79 -19.91
CA THR A 111 -36.74 -14.07 -20.51
C THR A 111 -35.96 -15.27 -19.95
N TYR A 112 -34.92 -15.03 -19.13
CA TYR A 112 -33.96 -16.05 -18.70
C TYR A 112 -33.83 -16.20 -17.17
N ALA A 113 -34.54 -15.37 -16.40
CA ALA A 113 -34.52 -15.39 -14.94
C ALA A 113 -35.49 -16.44 -14.38
N THR A 114 -35.34 -17.71 -14.75
CA THR A 114 -36.19 -18.79 -14.18
C THR A 114 -35.60 -19.43 -12.93
N ALA A 115 -34.34 -19.13 -12.56
CA ALA A 115 -33.71 -19.70 -11.36
C ALA A 115 -33.27 -18.68 -10.31
N PHE A 116 -32.96 -17.43 -10.69
CA PHE A 116 -32.60 -16.36 -9.78
C PHE A 116 -33.26 -15.06 -10.26
N PRO A 117 -34.00 -14.33 -9.42
CA PRO A 117 -34.58 -13.06 -9.81
C PRO A 117 -33.42 -12.11 -10.10
N GLY A 118 -33.35 -11.56 -11.33
CA GLY A 118 -32.25 -10.69 -11.78
C GLY A 118 -32.08 -9.47 -10.89
N LYS A 119 -31.31 -9.64 -9.81
CA LYS A 119 -31.01 -8.67 -8.77
C LYS A 119 -29.59 -8.98 -8.30
N MET A 120 -28.77 -7.95 -8.19
CA MET A 120 -27.43 -8.06 -7.61
C MET A 120 -27.50 -8.63 -6.18
N SER A 121 -26.60 -9.55 -5.84
CA SER A 121 -26.55 -10.17 -4.51
C SER A 121 -26.31 -9.14 -3.40
N LEU A 122 -26.81 -9.40 -2.19
CA LEU A 122 -26.65 -8.49 -1.05
C LEU A 122 -25.17 -8.15 -0.76
N ALA A 123 -24.28 -9.15 -0.79
CA ALA A 123 -22.85 -8.94 -0.60
C ALA A 123 -22.24 -8.03 -1.69
N ALA A 124 -22.61 -8.24 -2.95
CA ALA A 124 -22.15 -7.38 -4.05
C ALA A 124 -22.69 -5.95 -3.88
N ALA A 125 -23.96 -5.79 -3.50
CA ALA A 125 -24.58 -4.49 -3.25
C ALA A 125 -23.85 -3.70 -2.16
N ILE A 126 -23.53 -4.35 -1.03
CA ILE A 126 -22.72 -3.76 0.05
C ILE A 126 -21.34 -3.38 -0.46
N CYS A 127 -20.67 -4.26 -1.25
CA CYS A 127 -19.36 -3.95 -1.82
C CYS A 127 -19.39 -2.72 -2.73
N PHE A 128 -20.42 -2.57 -3.60
CA PHE A 128 -20.56 -1.39 -4.45
C PHE A 128 -20.92 -0.13 -3.69
N PHE A 129 -21.73 -0.24 -2.62
CA PHE A 129 -22.01 0.87 -1.72
C PHE A 129 -20.72 1.39 -1.06
N LEU A 130 -19.93 0.47 -0.49
CA LEU A 130 -18.64 0.77 0.11
C LEU A 130 -17.66 1.33 -0.92
N LEU A 131 -17.60 0.75 -2.13
CA LEU A 131 -16.76 1.24 -3.22
C LEU A 131 -17.12 2.67 -3.63
N GLY A 132 -18.41 3.00 -3.72
CA GLY A 132 -18.89 4.34 -4.02
C GLY A 132 -18.48 5.37 -2.97
N ILE A 133 -18.64 5.03 -1.68
CA ILE A 133 -18.18 5.87 -0.55
C ILE A 133 -16.66 6.06 -0.61
N SER A 134 -15.92 4.97 -0.82
CA SER A 134 -14.47 5.01 -0.92
C SER A 134 -14.01 5.92 -2.06
N ILE A 135 -14.52 5.76 -3.28
CA ILE A 135 -14.15 6.60 -4.42
C ILE A 135 -14.47 8.08 -4.14
N TRP A 136 -15.60 8.38 -3.52
CA TRP A 136 -15.94 9.77 -3.16
C TRP A 136 -14.93 10.33 -2.14
N GLY A 137 -14.63 9.55 -1.10
CA GLY A 137 -13.75 9.97 -0.03
C GLY A 137 -12.27 10.05 -0.43
N MET A 138 -11.81 9.32 -1.45
CA MET A 138 -10.40 9.30 -1.92
C MET A 138 -9.86 10.68 -2.29
N TYR A 139 -10.75 11.65 -2.56
CA TYR A 139 -10.39 13.02 -2.91
C TYR A 139 -10.37 13.97 -1.69
N SER A 140 -10.54 13.44 -0.48
CA SER A 140 -10.46 14.19 0.76
C SER A 140 -9.05 14.71 1.03
N LYS A 141 -8.97 15.84 1.74
CA LYS A 141 -7.70 16.39 2.25
C LYS A 141 -7.33 15.87 3.64
N SER A 142 -8.25 15.17 4.32
CA SER A 142 -8.06 14.70 5.69
C SER A 142 -7.41 13.33 5.70
N GLU A 143 -6.24 13.21 6.33
CA GLU A 143 -5.53 11.92 6.52
C GLU A 143 -6.39 10.90 7.28
N LYS A 144 -7.15 11.35 8.30
CA LYS A 144 -8.08 10.46 9.02
C LYS A 144 -9.14 9.84 8.11
N ILE A 145 -9.63 10.60 7.12
CA ILE A 145 -10.62 10.10 6.16
C ILE A 145 -9.97 9.11 5.20
N ASN A 146 -8.75 9.37 4.73
CA ASN A 146 -8.02 8.44 3.86
C ASN A 146 -7.73 7.11 4.56
N ALA A 147 -7.29 7.14 5.82
CA ALA A 147 -7.08 5.94 6.62
C ALA A 147 -8.36 5.09 6.78
N ILE A 148 -9.52 5.74 7.02
CA ILE A 148 -10.81 5.03 7.07
C ILE A 148 -11.15 4.40 5.71
N ILE A 149 -10.94 5.13 4.63
CA ILE A 149 -11.22 4.64 3.26
C ILE A 149 -10.34 3.46 2.89
N GLU A 150 -9.09 3.45 3.34
CA GLU A 150 -8.19 2.30 3.17
C GLU A 150 -8.70 1.06 3.90
N LEU A 151 -9.20 1.20 5.12
CA LEU A 151 -9.85 0.11 5.85
C LEU A 151 -11.10 -0.39 5.10
N VAL A 152 -11.90 0.52 4.54
CA VAL A 152 -13.06 0.17 3.71
C VAL A 152 -12.63 -0.58 2.44
N PHE A 153 -11.60 -0.12 1.74
CA PHE A 153 -11.05 -0.84 0.59
C PHE A 153 -10.52 -2.22 0.98
N LEU A 154 -9.83 -2.33 2.11
CA LEU A 154 -9.34 -3.61 2.63
C LEU A 154 -10.49 -4.57 2.90
N ALA A 155 -11.60 -4.09 3.48
CA ALA A 155 -12.79 -4.90 3.69
C ALA A 155 -13.39 -5.42 2.36
N ILE A 156 -13.51 -4.55 1.33
CA ILE A 156 -13.97 -4.97 0.00
C ILE A 156 -13.04 -6.03 -0.61
N ILE A 157 -11.73 -5.83 -0.51
CA ILE A 157 -10.72 -6.77 -1.02
C ILE A 157 -10.84 -8.12 -0.31
N LEU A 158 -10.98 -8.13 1.02
CA LEU A 158 -11.11 -9.35 1.82
C LEU A 158 -12.40 -10.11 1.52
N VAL A 159 -13.54 -9.43 1.43
CA VAL A 159 -14.84 -10.05 1.06
C VAL A 159 -14.76 -10.70 -0.31
N ASN A 160 -14.16 -10.03 -1.29
CA ASN A 160 -14.05 -10.57 -2.65
C ASN A 160 -12.96 -11.64 -2.77
N ALA A 161 -11.89 -11.57 -1.98
CA ALA A 161 -10.94 -12.67 -1.85
C ALA A 161 -11.63 -13.90 -1.27
N ALA A 162 -12.42 -13.75 -0.20
CA ALA A 162 -13.20 -14.84 0.37
C ALA A 162 -14.17 -15.46 -0.65
N ALA A 163 -14.89 -14.65 -1.44
CA ALA A 163 -15.77 -15.16 -2.49
C ALA A 163 -15.02 -15.99 -3.55
N VAL A 164 -13.83 -15.56 -3.98
CA VAL A 164 -12.98 -16.33 -4.90
C VAL A 164 -12.49 -17.63 -4.26
N ILE A 165 -12.11 -17.59 -2.98
CA ILE A 165 -11.68 -18.77 -2.23
C ILE A 165 -12.81 -19.79 -2.16
N ILE A 166 -14.00 -19.36 -1.75
CA ILE A 166 -15.18 -20.23 -1.62
C ILE A 166 -15.50 -20.91 -2.97
N PHE A 167 -15.38 -20.17 -4.08
CA PHE A 167 -15.53 -20.74 -5.42
C PHE A 167 -14.45 -21.79 -5.73
N ILE A 168 -13.17 -21.51 -5.46
CA ILE A 168 -12.06 -22.46 -5.69
C ILE A 168 -12.23 -23.73 -4.86
N LEU A 169 -12.71 -23.58 -3.63
CA LEU A 169 -13.00 -24.69 -2.73
C LEU A 169 -14.22 -25.53 -3.16
N ASN A 170 -14.94 -25.11 -4.21
CA ASN A 170 -16.14 -25.75 -4.72
C ASN A 170 -17.19 -26.03 -3.63
N ILE A 171 -17.32 -25.10 -2.67
CA ILE A 171 -18.36 -25.16 -1.64
C ILE A 171 -19.68 -24.78 -2.32
N ILE A 172 -20.30 -25.76 -2.99
CA ILE A 172 -21.60 -25.62 -3.63
C ILE A 172 -22.66 -26.00 -2.60
N GLY A 173 -23.44 -25.03 -2.13
CA GLY A 173 -24.55 -25.30 -1.22
C GLY A 173 -25.33 -24.05 -0.79
N ASN A 174 -26.59 -24.26 -0.39
CA ASN A 174 -27.48 -23.24 0.19
C ASN A 174 -27.05 -22.75 1.58
N ASP A 175 -26.00 -23.32 2.17
CA ASP A 175 -25.66 -23.17 3.59
C ASP A 175 -24.67 -22.04 3.91
N ALA A 176 -23.94 -21.49 2.92
CA ALA A 176 -22.96 -20.40 3.16
C ALA A 176 -23.51 -18.97 2.93
N GLY A 177 -24.84 -18.82 2.87
CA GLY A 177 -25.52 -17.53 3.01
C GLY A 177 -25.17 -16.45 1.97
N PHE A 178 -25.21 -15.18 2.41
CA PHE A 178 -25.18 -13.99 1.54
C PHE A 178 -23.85 -13.77 0.76
N LEU A 179 -22.75 -14.40 1.18
CA LEU A 179 -21.41 -14.23 0.60
C LEU A 179 -21.18 -15.08 -0.65
N LEU A 180 -21.88 -16.21 -0.78
CA LEU A 180 -21.72 -17.18 -1.86
C LEU A 180 -22.31 -16.74 -3.21
N LEU A 181 -23.06 -15.64 -3.22
CA LEU A 181 -23.87 -15.22 -4.37
C LEU A 181 -23.18 -14.20 -5.28
N ILE A 182 -21.89 -13.88 -5.06
CA ILE A 182 -21.17 -13.02 -6.00
C ILE A 182 -20.55 -13.91 -7.09
N PRO A 183 -20.90 -13.72 -8.38
CA PRO A 183 -20.24 -14.44 -9.46
C PRO A 183 -18.71 -14.21 -9.43
N ILE A 184 -17.90 -15.27 -9.63
CA ILE A 184 -16.44 -15.19 -9.46
C ILE A 184 -15.78 -14.08 -10.29
N HIS A 185 -16.21 -13.88 -11.53
CA HIS A 185 -15.71 -12.81 -12.39
C HIS A 185 -16.00 -11.43 -11.80
N SER A 186 -17.19 -11.21 -11.21
CA SER A 186 -17.50 -9.98 -10.47
C SER A 186 -16.57 -9.80 -9.27
N SER A 187 -16.31 -10.85 -8.50
CA SER A 187 -15.41 -10.80 -7.36
C SER A 187 -13.96 -10.51 -7.76
N LEU A 188 -13.46 -11.12 -8.83
CA LEU A 188 -12.13 -10.85 -9.37
C LEU A 188 -12.00 -9.39 -9.83
N ILE A 189 -13.03 -8.86 -10.49
CA ILE A 189 -13.04 -7.45 -10.92
C ILE A 189 -13.03 -6.54 -9.69
N LEU A 190 -13.91 -6.75 -8.71
CA LEU A 190 -13.93 -5.95 -7.47
C LEU A 190 -12.61 -6.03 -6.70
N PHE A 191 -12.01 -7.23 -6.60
CA PHE A 191 -10.73 -7.45 -5.93
C PHE A 191 -9.62 -6.63 -6.59
N TRP A 192 -9.42 -6.76 -7.91
CA TRP A 192 -8.34 -6.06 -8.61
C TRP A 192 -8.58 -4.56 -8.72
N PHE A 193 -9.82 -4.15 -9.01
CA PHE A 193 -10.19 -2.74 -9.10
C PHE A 193 -9.98 -2.02 -7.77
N SER A 194 -10.46 -2.60 -6.67
CA SER A 194 -10.30 -2.04 -5.32
C SER A 194 -8.84 -2.04 -4.87
N SER A 195 -8.06 -3.09 -5.18
CA SER A 195 -6.63 -3.17 -4.83
C SER A 195 -5.81 -2.06 -5.49
N ILE A 196 -6.05 -1.78 -6.78
CA ILE A 196 -5.33 -0.75 -7.52
C ILE A 196 -5.73 0.66 -7.06
N LEU A 197 -7.01 0.88 -6.76
CA LEU A 197 -7.49 2.14 -6.18
C LEU A 197 -6.90 2.37 -4.79
N SER A 198 -6.96 1.35 -3.93
CA SER A 198 -6.41 1.38 -2.57
C SER A 198 -4.93 1.75 -2.55
N HIS A 199 -4.08 1.07 -3.34
CA HIS A 199 -2.65 1.35 -3.37
C HIS A 199 -2.30 2.82 -3.72
N LYS A 200 -3.11 3.47 -4.55
CA LYS A 200 -2.88 4.87 -4.96
C LYS A 200 -3.46 5.89 -4.00
N ASN A 201 -4.53 5.53 -3.30
CA ASN A 201 -5.08 6.33 -2.20
C ASN A 201 -4.26 6.18 -0.92
N ALA A 202 -3.59 5.04 -0.77
CA ALA A 202 -2.94 4.64 0.46
C ALA A 202 -2.00 5.72 0.98
N ASP A 203 -2.27 6.13 2.22
CA ASP A 203 -1.44 6.98 3.03
C ASP A 203 -0.03 6.38 3.08
N LYS A 204 0.95 7.27 3.23
CA LYS A 204 2.36 6.88 3.21
C LYS A 204 2.64 5.74 4.18
N ALA A 205 2.02 5.76 5.36
CA ALA A 205 2.16 4.73 6.38
C ALA A 205 1.68 3.34 5.92
N PHE A 206 0.52 3.24 5.28
CA PHE A 206 -0.03 1.95 4.81
C PHE A 206 0.75 1.40 3.62
N ASN A 207 1.11 2.27 2.68
CA ASN A 207 1.97 1.90 1.58
C ASN A 207 3.36 1.44 2.06
N ASP A 208 3.91 2.14 3.05
CA ASP A 208 5.17 1.75 3.66
C ASP A 208 5.04 0.39 4.37
N LEU A 209 3.94 0.14 5.09
CA LEU A 209 3.68 -1.14 5.74
C LEU A 209 3.68 -2.32 4.76
N LEU A 210 3.06 -2.21 3.59
CA LEU A 210 2.95 -3.32 2.64
C LEU A 210 4.16 -3.46 1.70
N PHE A 211 4.69 -2.34 1.19
CA PHE A 211 5.60 -2.34 0.04
C PHE A 211 7.00 -1.82 0.32
N SER A 212 7.27 -1.20 1.48
CA SER A 212 8.61 -0.71 1.78
C SER A 212 9.60 -1.83 2.11
N ASN A 213 10.85 -1.42 2.29
CA ASN A 213 11.95 -2.28 2.73
C ASN A 213 12.12 -2.33 4.25
N TYR A 214 11.21 -1.76 5.03
CA TYR A 214 11.24 -1.87 6.49
C TYR A 214 11.05 -3.32 6.94
N ILE A 215 11.55 -3.62 8.14
CA ILE A 215 11.47 -4.96 8.73
C ILE A 215 10.02 -5.42 8.85
N GLY A 216 9.13 -4.55 9.35
CA GLY A 216 7.70 -4.83 9.45
C GLY A 216 7.07 -5.22 8.12
N SER A 217 7.47 -4.56 7.03
CA SER A 217 6.96 -4.83 5.68
C SER A 217 7.47 -6.15 5.11
N LYS A 218 8.74 -6.48 5.34
CA LYS A 218 9.31 -7.79 4.98
C LYS A 218 8.62 -8.92 5.75
N LEU A 219 8.35 -8.71 7.04
CA LEU A 219 7.62 -9.66 7.88
C LEU A 219 6.19 -9.83 7.41
N MET A 220 5.47 -8.73 7.15
CA MET A 220 4.09 -8.76 6.66
C MET A 220 3.97 -9.54 5.35
N ARG A 221 4.87 -9.32 4.39
CA ARG A 221 4.89 -10.08 3.14
C ARG A 221 5.22 -11.55 3.38
N THR A 222 6.24 -11.86 4.17
CA THR A 222 6.65 -13.27 4.37
C THR A 222 5.59 -14.06 5.14
N SER A 223 5.11 -13.52 6.26
CA SER A 223 4.08 -14.13 7.10
C SER A 223 2.73 -14.18 6.39
N GLY A 224 2.36 -13.13 5.66
CA GLY A 224 1.09 -13.06 4.93
C GLY A 224 0.96 -14.15 3.87
N HIS A 225 1.99 -14.40 3.07
CA HIS A 225 1.98 -15.50 2.08
C HIS A 225 1.87 -16.87 2.77
N PHE A 226 2.55 -17.06 3.90
CA PHE A 226 2.46 -18.30 4.67
C PHE A 226 1.05 -18.54 5.20
N VAL A 227 0.45 -17.54 5.89
CA VAL A 227 -0.91 -17.65 6.45
C VAL A 227 -1.95 -17.91 5.37
N PHE A 228 -1.86 -17.20 4.24
CA PHE A 228 -2.77 -17.42 3.12
C PHE A 228 -2.67 -18.84 2.56
N THR A 229 -1.45 -19.31 2.28
CA THR A 229 -1.22 -20.65 1.73
C THR A 229 -1.66 -21.73 2.70
N LEU A 230 -1.39 -21.52 3.99
CA LEU A 230 -1.81 -22.40 5.07
C LEU A 230 -3.33 -22.59 5.10
N ILE A 231 -4.08 -21.50 5.16
CA ILE A 231 -5.56 -21.53 5.20
C ILE A 231 -6.11 -22.21 3.95
N MET A 232 -5.57 -21.89 2.77
CA MET A 232 -6.02 -22.47 1.50
C MET A 232 -5.79 -23.97 1.42
N VAL A 233 -4.58 -24.44 1.73
CA VAL A 233 -4.23 -25.86 1.67
C VAL A 233 -5.01 -26.65 2.72
N GLN A 234 -5.10 -26.15 3.95
CA GLN A 234 -5.87 -26.82 5.00
C GLN A 234 -7.36 -26.89 4.67
N GLY A 235 -7.93 -25.82 4.12
CA GLY A 235 -9.33 -25.79 3.70
C GLY A 235 -9.62 -26.82 2.60
N LEU A 236 -8.75 -26.91 1.59
CA LEU A 236 -8.87 -27.91 0.52
C LEU A 236 -8.76 -29.34 1.05
N VAL A 237 -7.79 -29.62 1.93
CA VAL A 237 -7.61 -30.94 2.53
C VAL A 237 -8.82 -31.32 3.38
N LEU A 238 -9.33 -30.41 4.22
CA LEU A 238 -10.50 -30.66 5.04
C LEU A 238 -11.73 -31.00 4.19
N LEU A 239 -12.00 -30.20 3.15
CA LEU A 239 -13.13 -30.43 2.25
C LEU A 239 -12.98 -31.75 1.48
N TYR A 240 -11.77 -32.10 1.04
CA TYR A 240 -11.52 -33.39 0.44
C TYR A 240 -11.83 -34.54 1.41
N LEU A 241 -11.37 -34.45 2.66
CA LEU A 241 -11.63 -35.50 3.65
C LEU A 241 -13.12 -35.66 3.98
N ILE A 242 -13.87 -34.54 4.06
CA ILE A 242 -15.32 -34.54 4.32
C ILE A 242 -16.08 -35.09 3.10
N ASN A 243 -15.79 -34.62 1.89
CA ASN A 243 -16.55 -34.99 0.68
C ASN A 243 -16.38 -36.47 0.28
N TYR A 244 -15.30 -37.12 0.73
CA TYR A 244 -15.06 -38.56 0.52
C TYR A 244 -15.41 -39.42 1.74
N ASP A 245 -16.16 -38.87 2.70
CA ASP A 245 -16.59 -39.55 3.94
C ASP A 245 -15.44 -40.18 4.75
N ILE A 246 -14.21 -39.65 4.61
CA ILE A 246 -13.04 -40.13 5.35
C ILE A 246 -13.11 -39.66 6.82
N VAL A 247 -13.65 -38.45 7.04
CA VAL A 247 -13.74 -37.83 8.37
C VAL A 247 -15.10 -37.14 8.53
N ASP A 248 -15.75 -37.33 9.69
CA ASP A 248 -16.94 -36.58 10.07
C ASP A 248 -16.68 -35.07 10.14
N VAL A 249 -17.70 -34.24 9.88
CA VAL A 249 -17.58 -32.78 9.86
C VAL A 249 -17.02 -32.24 11.20
N ASN A 250 -17.52 -32.74 12.34
CA ASN A 250 -17.07 -32.26 13.65
C ASN A 250 -15.62 -32.66 13.92
N ALA A 251 -15.27 -33.90 13.63
CA ALA A 251 -13.90 -34.40 13.75
C ALA A 251 -12.94 -33.64 12.83
N GLY A 252 -13.36 -33.36 11.60
CA GLY A 252 -12.60 -32.59 10.62
C GLY A 252 -12.31 -31.16 11.09
N ILE A 253 -13.32 -30.46 11.62
CA ILE A 253 -13.15 -29.11 12.17
C ILE A 253 -12.17 -29.10 13.36
N ILE A 254 -12.22 -30.11 14.24
CA ILE A 254 -11.28 -30.25 15.36
C ILE A 254 -9.85 -30.41 14.84
N VAL A 255 -9.63 -31.34 13.91
CA VAL A 255 -8.30 -31.57 13.30
C VAL A 255 -7.80 -30.32 12.59
N TYR A 256 -8.65 -29.67 11.78
CA TYR A 256 -8.33 -28.40 11.10
C TYR A 256 -7.88 -27.34 12.11
N SER A 257 -8.61 -27.19 13.21
CA SER A 257 -8.32 -26.18 14.25
C SER A 257 -6.98 -26.45 14.94
N ILE A 258 -6.69 -27.72 15.29
CA ILE A 258 -5.43 -28.10 15.93
C ILE A 258 -4.24 -27.83 15.00
N VAL A 259 -4.34 -28.25 13.74
CA VAL A 259 -3.25 -28.05 12.76
C VAL A 259 -3.08 -26.55 12.45
N ALA A 260 -4.17 -25.79 12.33
CA ALA A 260 -4.14 -24.34 12.12
C ALA A 260 -3.45 -23.60 13.29
N ILE A 261 -3.76 -23.96 14.54
CA ILE A 261 -3.12 -23.40 15.74
C ILE A 261 -1.62 -23.71 15.72
N PHE A 262 -1.25 -24.98 15.46
CA PHE A 262 0.16 -25.38 15.45
C PHE A 262 0.96 -24.63 14.38
N LEU A 263 0.46 -24.55 13.15
CA LEU A 263 1.14 -23.87 12.06
C LEU A 263 1.14 -22.34 12.24
N SER A 264 0.09 -21.77 12.83
CA SER A 264 0.08 -20.35 13.23
C SER A 264 1.13 -20.05 14.31
N MET A 265 1.24 -20.92 15.32
CA MET A 265 2.25 -20.79 16.38
C MET A 265 3.67 -20.90 15.80
N SER A 266 3.91 -21.83 14.88
CA SER A 266 5.19 -21.99 14.18
C SER A 266 5.58 -20.74 13.39
N ASN A 267 4.61 -20.11 12.71
CA ASN A 267 4.83 -18.84 12.01
C ASN A 267 5.15 -17.69 12.96
N ILE A 268 4.38 -17.55 14.05
CA ILE A 268 4.63 -16.54 15.09
C ILE A 268 6.03 -16.72 15.66
N PHE A 269 6.44 -17.95 15.96
CA PHE A 269 7.77 -18.26 16.49
C PHE A 269 8.88 -17.89 15.49
N THR A 270 8.68 -18.20 14.21
CA THR A 270 9.62 -17.84 13.14
C THR A 270 9.76 -16.31 13.00
N VAL A 271 8.64 -15.59 13.05
CA VAL A 271 8.63 -14.11 13.02
C VAL A 271 9.32 -13.54 14.26
N ALA A 272 9.06 -14.10 15.44
CA ALA A 272 9.68 -13.66 16.70
C ALA A 272 11.21 -13.83 16.69
N ILE A 273 11.72 -14.98 16.22
CA ILE A 273 13.17 -15.21 16.08
C ILE A 273 13.78 -14.18 15.13
N ARG A 274 13.16 -13.97 13.96
CA ARG A 274 13.67 -13.00 12.97
C ARG A 274 13.67 -11.57 13.51
N LEU A 275 12.63 -11.20 14.27
CA LEU A 275 12.53 -9.89 14.90
C LEU A 275 13.60 -9.70 15.97
N ASN A 276 13.82 -10.70 16.84
CA ASN A 276 14.85 -10.65 17.87
C ASN A 276 16.26 -10.55 17.28
N ASN A 277 16.56 -11.32 16.23
CA ASN A 277 17.86 -11.26 15.56
C ASN A 277 18.09 -9.88 14.92
N ALA A 278 17.06 -9.32 14.27
CA ALA A 278 17.15 -7.99 13.68
C ALA A 278 17.37 -6.88 14.73
N GLU A 279 16.71 -6.98 15.88
CA GLU A 279 16.93 -6.03 16.98
C GLU A 279 18.34 -6.17 17.58
N GLN A 280 18.84 -7.40 17.74
CA GLN A 280 20.21 -7.64 18.21
C GLN A 280 21.26 -7.06 17.26
N GLU A 281 21.10 -7.25 15.95
CA GLU A 281 22.00 -6.64 14.96
C GLU A 281 21.98 -5.11 15.06
N LYS A 282 20.79 -4.51 15.17
CA LYS A 282 20.64 -3.07 15.32
C LYS A 282 21.38 -2.55 16.58
N VAL A 283 21.16 -3.17 17.74
CA VAL A 283 21.83 -2.78 18.99
C VAL A 283 23.36 -2.93 18.87
N LYS A 284 23.84 -3.97 18.18
CA LYS A 284 25.28 -4.16 17.93
C LYS A 284 25.87 -3.02 17.09
N TYR A 285 25.19 -2.60 16.03
CA TYR A 285 25.63 -1.47 15.21
C TYR A 285 25.57 -0.13 15.96
N GLU A 286 24.54 0.09 16.78
CA GLU A 286 24.43 1.29 17.61
C GLU A 286 25.59 1.36 18.62
N ASN A 287 25.93 0.25 19.28
CA ASN A 287 27.06 0.19 20.21
C ASN A 287 28.41 0.42 19.51
N ALA A 288 28.61 -0.20 18.34
CA ALA A 288 29.82 -0.01 17.54
C ALA A 288 29.96 1.45 17.06
N LEU A 289 28.85 2.08 16.69
CA LEU A 289 28.81 3.49 16.31
C LEU A 289 29.17 4.38 17.49
N HIS A 290 28.60 4.13 18.67
CA HIS A 290 28.93 4.88 19.88
C HIS A 290 30.41 4.74 20.27
N ALA A 291 30.97 3.53 20.18
CA ALA A 291 32.38 3.29 20.45
C ALA A 291 33.29 4.07 19.47
N SER A 292 32.97 4.06 18.17
CA SER A 292 33.71 4.80 17.15
C SER A 292 33.63 6.33 17.35
N ILE A 293 32.46 6.84 17.76
CA ILE A 293 32.28 8.25 18.10
C ILE A 293 33.15 8.61 19.32
N GLN A 294 33.18 7.76 20.34
CA GLN A 294 33.98 7.99 21.54
C GLN A 294 35.48 7.95 21.26
N GLU A 295 35.94 6.99 20.45
CA GLU A 295 37.33 6.90 20.00
C GLU A 295 37.75 8.14 19.22
N THR A 296 36.93 8.58 18.26
CA THR A 296 37.18 9.81 17.48
C THR A 296 37.27 11.04 18.39
N LYS A 297 36.41 11.10 19.42
CA LYS A 297 36.45 12.18 20.42
C LYS A 297 37.74 12.16 21.22
N GLN A 298 38.20 10.99 21.65
CA GLN A 298 39.45 10.84 22.41
C GLN A 298 40.68 11.24 21.58
N TYR A 299 40.74 10.83 20.30
CA TYR A 299 41.82 11.29 19.41
C TYR A 299 41.79 12.80 19.23
N LYS A 300 40.60 13.39 19.07
CA LYS A 300 40.46 14.84 18.99
C LYS A 300 40.94 15.53 20.27
N GLU A 301 40.51 15.07 21.44
CA GLU A 301 40.94 15.62 22.74
C GLU A 301 42.46 15.50 22.93
N ALA A 302 43.05 14.36 22.56
CA ALA A 302 44.50 14.17 22.62
C ALA A 302 45.26 15.09 21.66
N LEU A 303 44.76 15.27 20.43
CA LEU A 303 45.33 16.20 19.46
C LEU A 303 45.19 17.66 19.92
N ASP A 304 44.02 18.02 20.44
CA ASP A 304 43.71 19.34 21.01
C ASP A 304 44.63 19.69 22.19
N ALA A 305 45.05 18.71 22.98
CA ALA A 305 45.96 18.91 24.11
C ALA A 305 47.45 18.89 23.73
N SER A 306 47.84 18.10 22.73
CA SER A 306 49.26 17.81 22.43
C SER A 306 49.85 18.62 21.28
N SER A 307 49.02 19.11 20.35
CA SER A 307 49.48 19.70 19.10
C SER A 307 48.81 21.05 18.85
N LEU A 308 49.50 21.94 18.13
CA LEU A 308 48.89 23.15 17.58
C LEU A 308 48.09 22.72 16.35
N VAL A 309 46.76 22.91 16.38
CA VAL A 309 45.90 22.55 15.25
C VAL A 309 45.12 23.76 14.81
N ASP A 310 45.24 24.07 13.53
CA ASP A 310 44.36 24.96 12.82
C ASP A 310 43.89 24.30 11.51
N ILE A 311 42.71 24.70 11.05
CA ILE A 311 42.08 24.21 9.82
C ILE A 311 41.79 25.42 8.96
N THR A 312 42.24 25.39 7.70
CA THR A 312 42.03 26.49 6.74
C THR A 312 41.18 26.09 5.54
N ASP A 313 40.65 27.10 4.84
CA ASP A 313 40.15 26.93 3.48
C ASP A 313 41.31 26.85 2.46
N ALA A 314 40.98 26.61 1.19
CA ALA A 314 41.97 26.52 0.12
C ALA A 314 42.77 27.84 -0.13
N ASN A 315 42.32 28.97 0.43
CA ASN A 315 43.01 30.26 0.35
C ASN A 315 43.89 30.53 1.57
N GLY A 316 43.94 29.61 2.53
CA GLY A 316 44.68 29.77 3.78
C GLY A 316 43.96 30.62 4.83
N THR A 317 42.64 30.78 4.71
CA THR A 317 41.81 31.46 5.71
C THR A 317 41.45 30.48 6.81
N ILE A 318 41.75 30.82 8.06
CA ILE A 318 41.52 29.98 9.25
C ILE A 318 40.01 29.84 9.51
N ILE A 319 39.53 28.59 9.50
CA ILE A 319 38.14 28.18 9.75
C ILE A 319 37.98 27.62 11.17
N SER A 320 39.03 27.01 11.74
CA SER A 320 38.99 26.43 13.07
C SER A 320 40.38 26.43 13.70
N VAL A 321 40.45 26.58 15.02
CA VAL A 321 41.68 26.47 15.82
C VAL A 321 41.36 25.77 17.14
N ASN A 322 42.27 24.91 17.59
CA ASN A 322 42.17 24.27 18.90
C ASN A 322 42.64 25.20 20.03
N ASP A 323 42.37 24.83 21.28
CA ASP A 323 42.69 25.68 22.44
C ASP A 323 44.21 25.86 22.59
N LYS A 324 45.01 24.83 22.30
CA LYS A 324 46.48 24.89 22.37
C LYS A 324 47.07 25.91 21.39
N PHE A 325 46.50 26.02 20.20
CA PHE A 325 46.88 27.03 19.21
C PHE A 325 46.63 28.44 19.74
N CYS A 326 45.46 28.70 20.32
CA CYS A 326 45.14 29.99 20.95
C CYS A 326 46.10 30.31 22.10
N GLU A 327 46.33 29.36 23.02
CA GLU A 327 47.24 29.53 24.16
C GLU A 327 48.67 29.88 23.71
N THR A 328 49.18 29.19 22.69
CA THR A 328 50.58 29.35 22.25
C THR A 328 50.77 30.61 21.41
N SER A 329 49.77 30.97 20.60
CA SER A 329 49.81 32.18 19.78
C SER A 329 49.46 33.46 20.56
N ASN A 330 48.84 33.35 21.74
CA ASN A 330 48.28 34.44 22.53
C ASN A 330 47.21 35.27 21.80
N TYR A 331 46.47 34.65 20.88
CA TYR A 331 45.31 35.24 20.23
C TYR A 331 44.03 34.53 20.68
N GLU A 332 42.95 35.28 20.79
CA GLU A 332 41.63 34.68 20.99
C GLU A 332 41.12 34.03 19.70
N ARG A 333 40.30 32.99 19.84
CA ARG A 333 39.74 32.24 18.70
C ARG A 333 39.00 33.15 17.72
N ASN A 334 38.20 34.10 18.22
CA ASN A 334 37.45 35.08 17.41
C ASN A 334 38.36 36.02 16.59
N GLU A 335 39.60 36.26 17.01
CA GLU A 335 40.57 37.09 16.30
C GLU A 335 41.25 36.33 15.16
N LEU A 336 41.43 35.02 15.32
CA LEU A 336 42.07 34.13 14.34
C LEU A 336 41.12 33.70 13.23
N ILE A 337 39.86 33.41 13.57
CA ILE A 337 38.87 32.87 12.61
C ILE A 337 38.55 33.91 11.53
N GLY A 338 38.62 33.50 10.27
CA GLY A 338 38.41 34.38 9.11
C GLY A 338 39.64 35.20 8.71
N LYS A 339 40.78 35.03 9.39
CA LYS A 339 42.07 35.62 9.01
C LYS A 339 42.98 34.58 8.36
N THR A 340 44.00 35.04 7.64
CA THR A 340 45.06 34.16 7.14
C THR A 340 46.19 34.07 8.17
N HIS A 341 47.06 33.06 8.06
CA HIS A 341 48.25 32.90 8.93
C HIS A 341 49.22 34.10 8.97
N GLN A 342 49.01 35.12 8.14
CA GLN A 342 49.77 36.37 8.23
C GLN A 342 49.64 37.06 9.59
N ILE A 343 48.49 36.92 10.28
CA ILE A 343 48.24 37.57 11.58
C ILE A 343 49.21 37.07 12.68
N ILE A 344 49.67 35.83 12.57
CA ILE A 344 50.58 35.17 13.53
C ILE A 344 52.01 35.02 12.99
N ASN A 345 52.35 35.71 11.91
CA ASN A 345 53.67 35.60 11.31
C ASN A 345 54.75 36.29 12.18
N SER A 346 55.69 35.51 12.69
CA SER A 346 56.81 36.00 13.51
C SER A 346 57.95 36.65 12.71
N GLY A 347 57.93 36.55 11.37
CA GLY A 347 59.02 36.98 10.50
C GLY A 347 60.24 36.05 10.49
N HIS A 348 60.18 34.90 11.18
CA HIS A 348 61.31 33.98 11.30
C HIS A 348 61.63 33.20 10.02
N HIS A 349 60.59 32.76 9.28
CA HIS A 349 60.76 31.99 8.04
C HIS A 349 60.71 32.89 6.80
N SER A 350 61.46 32.50 5.75
CA SER A 350 61.53 33.26 4.50
C SER A 350 60.27 33.12 3.64
N LYS A 351 60.12 33.97 2.62
CA LYS A 351 58.98 33.89 1.69
C LYS A 351 59.01 32.61 0.85
N GLU A 352 60.20 32.13 0.52
CA GLU A 352 60.41 30.90 -0.25
C GLU A 352 59.88 29.68 0.53
N PHE A 353 60.09 29.64 1.85
CA PHE A 353 59.56 28.59 2.73
C PHE A 353 58.03 28.49 2.64
N PHE A 354 57.32 29.61 2.80
CA PHE A 354 55.85 29.62 2.69
C PHE A 354 55.36 29.34 1.26
N THR A 355 56.14 29.74 0.25
CA THR A 355 55.81 29.48 -1.16
C THR A 355 55.88 27.99 -1.46
N ASP A 356 56.87 27.28 -0.93
CA ASP A 356 56.98 25.82 -1.03
C ASP A 356 55.85 25.11 -0.28
N LEU A 357 55.61 25.49 0.99
CA LEU A 357 54.52 24.95 1.81
C LEU A 357 53.16 25.03 1.10
N TRP A 358 52.77 26.21 0.65
CA TRP A 358 51.51 26.38 -0.07
C TRP A 358 51.53 25.76 -1.47
N GLY A 359 52.71 25.66 -2.10
CA GLY A 359 52.90 24.99 -3.38
C GLY A 359 52.58 23.50 -3.32
N GLN A 360 52.97 22.82 -2.23
CA GLN A 360 52.65 21.40 -1.99
C GLN A 360 51.19 21.21 -1.56
N ILE A 361 50.71 21.99 -0.59
CA ILE A 361 49.31 21.90 -0.10
C ILE A 361 48.31 22.10 -1.24
N LYS A 362 48.54 23.07 -2.15
CA LYS A 362 47.65 23.32 -3.29
C LYS A 362 47.61 22.20 -4.33
N LYS A 363 48.62 21.32 -4.34
CA LYS A 363 48.63 20.11 -5.18
C LYS A 363 47.92 18.93 -4.50
N GLY A 364 47.49 19.09 -3.25
CA GLY A 364 46.93 18.02 -2.43
C GLY A 364 48.00 17.11 -1.81
N GLU A 365 49.26 17.54 -1.79
CA GLU A 365 50.37 16.81 -1.20
C GLU A 365 50.48 17.13 0.31
N ILE A 366 50.91 16.15 1.10
CA ILE A 366 51.24 16.36 2.51
C ILE A 366 52.62 17.03 2.56
N TRP A 367 52.67 18.26 3.06
CA TRP A 367 53.92 18.96 3.33
C TRP A 367 54.56 18.39 4.60
N ALA A 368 55.83 17.96 4.52
CA ALA A 368 56.55 17.27 5.60
C ALA A 368 58.03 17.67 5.65
#